data_AF-A0A3B1D0B6-F1
#
_entry.id   AF-A0A3B1D0B6-F1
#
_cell.length_a   1.000
_cell.length_b   1.000
_cell.length_c   1.000
_cell.angle_alpha   90.00
_cell.angle_beta   90.00
_cell.angle_gamma   90.00
#
_symmetry.space_group_name_H-M   'P 1'
#
loop_
_entity.id
_entity.type
_entity.pdbx_description
1 polymer ?
#
loop_
_entity_poly.entity_id
_entity_poly.type
_entity_poly.pdbx_seq_one_letter_code
_entity_poly.pdbx_strand_id
1 'polypeptide(L)'
;MGQGVNENIRYRGRIFHVQTEERGKERPVLVCTLFCRGVILSEERLAYQDIIKSDPFHNLVNQLAKDIHRQMIENLRKGLYDDKIKSLPESEETSAEAASFAADEDDLESLFRSYMLPSLSRELKVDLPEHEVLAISEKIPSLKGSSKKERYLSLCAEIYSRVKDMCDKEAFKSLVKKWSTGIRLNTEAPPGTNSHER
;
A
#
# COMPACT_ATOMS: atom_id res chain seq x y z
N MET A 1 20.73 -0.54 8.70
CA MET A 1 19.70 0.45 8.32
C MET A 1 18.48 0.15 9.17
N GLY A 2 18.14 1.04 10.11
CA GLY A 2 16.91 0.92 10.88
C GLY A 2 15.73 1.26 9.97
N GLN A 3 14.82 0.32 9.79
CA GLN A 3 13.60 0.53 9.03
C GLN A 3 12.74 1.52 9.83
N GLY A 4 12.31 2.62 9.21
CA GLY A 4 11.36 3.52 9.84
C GLY A 4 10.06 2.77 10.17
N VAL A 5 9.42 3.16 11.27
CA VAL A 5 8.12 2.57 11.68
C VAL A 5 7.02 3.41 11.06
N ASN A 6 6.11 2.78 10.33
CA ASN A 6 4.93 3.45 9.77
C ASN A 6 3.66 2.72 10.25
N GLU A 7 2.75 3.44 10.89
CA GLU A 7 1.51 2.89 11.42
C GLU A 7 0.32 3.83 11.15
N ASN A 8 -0.80 3.25 10.72
CA ASN A 8 -2.06 3.96 10.48
C ASN A 8 -2.97 3.84 11.71
N ILE A 9 -3.33 4.96 12.31
CA ILE A 9 -4.16 5.02 13.51
C ILE A 9 -5.52 5.64 13.17
N ARG A 10 -6.60 4.94 13.54
CA ARG A 10 -7.96 5.50 13.49
C ARG A 10 -8.26 6.26 14.78
N TYR A 11 -8.66 7.52 14.65
CA TYR A 11 -9.08 8.37 15.76
C TYR A 11 -10.20 9.31 15.31
N ARG A 12 -11.31 9.37 16.05
CA ARG A 12 -12.48 10.22 15.73
C ARG A 12 -12.98 10.13 14.27
N GLY A 13 -13.02 8.91 13.73
CA GLY A 13 -13.50 8.65 12.36
C GLY A 13 -12.54 9.06 11.24
N ARG A 14 -11.32 9.53 11.57
CA ARG A 14 -10.26 9.86 10.61
C ARG A 14 -9.08 8.91 10.74
N ILE A 15 -8.32 8.76 9.66
CA ILE A 15 -7.06 8.01 9.64
C ILE A 15 -5.91 9.00 9.77
N PHE A 16 -4.96 8.64 10.62
CA PHE A 16 -3.72 9.35 10.86
C PHE A 16 -2.55 8.43 10.55
N HIS A 17 -1.49 8.97 9.98
CA HIS A 17 -0.28 8.20 9.71
C HIS A 17 0.81 8.66 10.67
N VAL A 18 1.40 7.71 11.40
CA VAL A 18 2.52 7.97 12.29
C VAL A 18 3.76 7.34 11.68
N GLN A 19 4.74 8.17 11.33
CA GLN A 19 5.99 7.75 10.72
C GLN A 19 7.15 8.10 11.64
N THR A 20 7.99 7.13 11.98
CA THR A 20 9.20 7.32 12.77
C THR A 20 10.43 6.97 11.95
N GLU A 21 11.32 7.93 11.75
CA GLU A 21 12.56 7.78 10.99
C GLU A 21 13.81 7.99 11.85
N GLU A 22 14.86 7.23 11.58
CA GLU A 22 16.20 7.41 12.16
C GLU A 22 17.08 8.16 11.18
N ARG A 23 17.67 9.29 11.59
CA ARG A 23 18.49 10.14 10.71
C ARG A 23 19.96 9.71 10.60
N GLY A 24 20.34 8.60 11.22
CA GLY A 24 21.68 8.01 11.12
C GLY A 24 22.66 8.50 12.19
N LYS A 25 23.83 7.86 12.26
CA LYS A 25 24.88 8.22 13.24
C LYS A 25 25.47 9.62 13.03
N GLU A 26 25.43 10.14 11.81
CA GLU A 26 25.89 11.51 11.50
C GLU A 26 24.93 12.57 12.05
N ARG A 27 23.63 12.23 12.17
CA ARG A 27 22.58 13.06 12.74
C ARG A 27 21.74 12.20 13.69
N PRO A 28 22.21 11.97 14.93
CA PRO A 28 21.64 11.02 15.87
C PRO A 28 20.31 11.52 16.45
N VAL A 29 19.30 11.57 15.60
CA VAL A 29 17.96 12.10 15.88
C VAL A 29 16.92 11.15 15.31
N LEU A 30 15.99 10.74 16.16
CA LEU A 30 14.75 10.09 15.77
C LEU A 30 13.72 11.18 15.49
N VAL A 31 13.01 11.07 14.39
CA VAL A 31 11.94 11.99 14.01
C VAL A 31 10.66 11.20 13.91
N CYS A 32 9.65 11.54 14.73
CA CYS A 32 8.32 10.96 14.67
C CYS A 32 7.34 12.02 14.18
N THR A 33 6.70 11.78 13.04
CA THR A 33 5.80 12.72 12.40
C THR A 33 4.39 12.13 12.34
N LEU A 34 3.43 12.93 12.79
CA LEU A 34 2.00 12.65 12.71
C LEU A 34 1.40 13.39 11.52
N PHE A 35 0.82 12.63 10.59
CA PHE A 35 0.15 13.15 9.41
C PHE A 35 -1.36 12.92 9.48
N CYS A 36 -2.10 13.83 8.86
CA CYS A 36 -3.50 13.66 8.50
C CYS A 36 -3.71 14.20 7.09
N ARG A 37 -4.10 13.35 6.13
CA ARG A 37 -4.38 13.74 4.73
C ARG A 37 -3.23 14.54 4.08
N GLY A 38 -2.00 14.07 4.27
CA GLY A 38 -0.80 14.74 3.76
C GLY A 38 -0.37 16.00 4.53
N VAL A 39 -1.12 16.45 5.54
CA VAL A 39 -0.76 17.59 6.40
C VAL A 39 -0.05 17.08 7.66
N ILE A 40 1.08 17.70 8.01
CA ILE A 40 1.79 17.43 9.26
C ILE A 40 1.05 18.11 10.41
N LEU A 41 0.59 17.33 11.37
CA LEU A 41 -0.06 17.85 12.59
C LEU A 41 0.94 18.08 13.71
N SER A 42 1.92 17.18 13.83
CA SER A 42 2.96 17.24 14.83
C SER A 42 4.22 16.55 14.34
N GLU A 43 5.37 17.04 14.78
CA GLU A 43 6.66 16.40 14.60
C GLU A 43 7.39 16.43 15.94
N GLU A 44 7.77 15.27 16.44
CA GLU A 44 8.58 15.11 17.63
C GLU A 44 9.99 14.66 17.24
N ARG A 45 11.00 15.25 17.86
CA ARG A 45 12.40 14.91 17.61
C ARG A 45 13.06 14.48 18.91
N LEU A 46 13.74 13.35 18.88
CA LEU A 46 14.49 12.82 20.01
C LEU A 46 15.95 12.62 19.59
N ALA A 47 16.84 13.44 20.14
CA ALA A 47 18.27 13.25 19.98
C ALA A 47 18.75 12.09 20.87
N TYR A 48 19.66 11.27 20.35
CA TYR A 48 20.22 10.11 21.04
C TYR A 48 21.75 10.12 21.03
N GLN A 49 22.36 11.31 21.04
CA GLN A 49 23.81 11.51 21.03
C GLN A 49 24.52 10.72 22.13
N ASP A 50 23.90 10.63 23.31
CA ASP A 50 24.47 10.02 24.50
C ASP A 50 24.60 8.50 24.42
N ILE A 51 23.82 7.85 23.56
CA ILE A 51 23.81 6.38 23.44
C ILE A 51 24.61 5.87 22.24
N ILE A 52 25.18 6.74 21.39
CA ILE A 52 25.95 6.33 20.19
C ILE A 52 27.13 5.43 20.56
N LYS A 53 27.73 5.65 21.73
CA LYS A 53 28.91 4.90 22.22
C LYS A 53 28.54 3.67 23.06
N SER A 54 27.25 3.43 23.30
CA SER A 54 26.77 2.31 24.13
C SER A 54 26.69 1.02 23.33
N ASP A 55 26.98 -0.11 23.96
CA ASP A 55 26.75 -1.45 23.40
C ASP A 55 25.65 -2.15 24.24
N PRO A 56 24.51 -2.55 23.66
CA PRO A 56 24.15 -2.58 22.24
C PRO A 56 23.40 -1.33 21.73
N PHE A 57 24.11 -0.46 20.99
CA PHE A 57 23.59 0.75 20.33
C PHE A 57 22.30 0.51 19.54
N HIS A 58 22.31 -0.49 18.65
CA HIS A 58 21.19 -0.72 17.73
C HIS A 58 19.90 -1.11 18.46
N ASN A 59 20.00 -1.85 19.57
CA ASN A 59 18.84 -2.21 20.35
C ASN A 59 18.26 -1.01 21.08
N LEU A 60 19.11 -0.14 21.64
CA LEU A 60 18.70 1.08 22.31
C LEU A 60 17.99 2.04 21.35
N VAL A 61 18.55 2.29 20.16
CA VAL A 61 17.92 3.14 19.15
C VAL A 61 16.57 2.58 18.69
N ASN A 62 16.48 1.27 18.48
CA ASN A 62 15.21 0.62 18.13
C ASN A 62 14.15 0.73 19.24
N GLN A 63 14.56 0.64 20.51
CA GLN A 63 13.64 0.85 21.63
C GLN A 63 13.17 2.31 21.70
N LEU A 64 14.08 3.27 21.61
CA LEU A 64 13.73 4.70 21.57
C LEU A 64 12.81 5.03 20.40
N ALA A 65 13.02 4.43 19.22
CA ALA A 65 12.17 4.60 18.06
C ALA A 65 10.73 4.10 18.32
N LYS A 66 10.58 2.96 19.02
CA LYS A 66 9.26 2.45 19.44
C LYS A 66 8.62 3.31 20.53
N ASP A 67 9.42 3.86 21.44
CA ASP A 67 8.93 4.70 22.53
C ASP A 67 8.39 6.03 22.01
N ILE A 68 9.16 6.76 21.18
CA ILE A 68 8.69 8.01 20.58
C ILE A 68 7.46 7.78 19.69
N HIS A 69 7.42 6.66 18.96
CA HIS A 69 6.27 6.28 18.14
C HIS A 69 5.01 6.05 18.97
N ARG A 70 5.10 5.21 20.01
CA ARG A 70 4.00 4.94 20.94
C ARG A 70 3.54 6.22 21.64
N GLN A 71 4.47 7.07 22.05
CA GLN A 71 4.15 8.34 22.69
C GLN A 71 3.31 9.24 21.77
N MET A 72 3.67 9.33 20.49
CA MET A 72 2.89 10.07 19.49
C MET A 72 1.46 9.54 19.36
N ILE A 73 1.30 8.21 19.33
CA ILE A 73 -0.02 7.56 19.26
C ILE A 73 -0.84 7.85 20.52
N GLU A 74 -0.23 7.75 21.70
CA GLU A 74 -0.90 8.09 22.96
C GLU A 74 -1.31 9.56 23.00
N ASN A 75 -0.46 10.46 22.51
CA ASN A 75 -0.75 11.89 22.45
C ASN A 75 -1.96 12.16 21.54
N LEU A 76 -2.02 11.49 20.39
CA LEU A 76 -3.19 11.52 19.52
C LEU A 76 -4.45 11.01 20.23
N ARG A 77 -4.38 9.85 20.89
CA ARG A 77 -5.54 9.26 21.60
C ARG A 77 -6.02 10.11 22.77
N LYS A 78 -5.11 10.80 23.46
CA LYS A 78 -5.42 11.78 24.52
C LYS A 78 -6.06 13.07 23.99
N GLY A 79 -6.10 13.26 22.67
CA GLY A 79 -6.70 14.44 22.05
C GLY A 79 -5.80 15.68 22.07
N LEU A 80 -4.47 15.52 22.29
CA LEU A 80 -3.53 16.66 22.32
C LEU A 80 -3.46 17.42 20.99
N TYR A 81 -3.93 16.82 19.90
CA TYR A 81 -3.94 17.40 18.56
C TYR A 81 -5.33 17.81 18.09
N ASP A 82 -6.35 17.71 18.94
CA ASP A 82 -7.75 17.93 18.58
C ASP A 82 -8.02 19.31 17.99
N ASP A 83 -7.43 20.35 18.55
CA ASP A 83 -7.62 21.72 18.08
C ASP A 83 -7.04 21.91 16.68
N LYS A 84 -5.88 21.32 16.42
CA LYS A 84 -5.27 21.28 15.08
C LYS A 84 -6.17 20.49 14.12
N ILE A 85 -6.68 19.33 14.54
CA ILE A 85 -7.56 18.48 13.73
C ILE A 85 -8.85 19.23 13.33
N LYS A 86 -9.46 19.97 14.26
CA LYS A 86 -10.66 20.77 14.01
C LYS A 86 -10.40 21.93 13.04
N SER A 87 -9.19 22.50 13.07
CA SER A 87 -8.80 23.60 12.18
C SER A 87 -8.50 23.16 10.75
N LEU A 88 -8.37 21.85 10.50
CA LEU A 88 -8.18 21.34 9.15
C LEU A 88 -9.50 21.48 8.38
N PRO A 89 -9.49 22.05 7.16
CA PRO A 89 -10.68 22.12 6.34
C PRO A 89 -11.23 20.70 6.13
N GLU A 90 -12.52 20.54 6.38
CA GLU A 90 -13.30 19.38 5.93
C GLU A 90 -13.47 19.48 4.41
N SER A 91 -12.38 19.43 3.65
CA SER A 91 -12.52 19.09 2.23
C SER A 91 -13.06 17.67 2.19
N GLU A 92 -14.25 17.47 1.62
CA GLU A 92 -14.81 16.16 1.41
C GLU A 92 -13.80 15.27 0.66
N GLU A 93 -13.27 14.27 1.35
CA GLU A 93 -12.85 13.02 0.72
C GLU A 93 -13.61 11.89 1.42
N THR A 94 -14.92 11.92 1.21
CA THR A 94 -15.62 10.67 0.92
C THR A 94 -14.96 10.03 -0.30
N SER A 95 -14.59 8.76 -0.18
CA SER A 95 -14.13 7.87 -1.27
C SER A 95 -12.63 7.92 -1.62
N ALA A 96 -11.78 7.26 -0.81
CA ALA A 96 -10.64 6.48 -1.32
C ALA A 96 -9.95 5.63 -0.26
N GLU A 97 -9.91 6.06 1.01
CA GLU A 97 -8.99 5.44 1.99
C GLU A 97 -9.71 4.76 3.17
N ALA A 98 -10.80 4.06 2.87
CA ALA A 98 -11.43 3.09 3.78
C ALA A 98 -11.31 1.64 3.25
N ALA A 99 -10.32 1.35 2.42
CA ALA A 99 -10.04 0.01 1.88
C ALA A 99 -8.80 -0.67 2.52
N SER A 100 -8.33 -0.20 3.67
CA SER A 100 -7.40 -0.99 4.49
C SER A 100 -8.09 -1.29 5.82
N PHE A 101 -8.73 -2.45 5.90
CA PHE A 101 -8.94 -3.27 7.12
C PHE A 101 -10.03 -4.30 6.81
N ALA A 102 -9.71 -5.28 5.97
CA ALA A 102 -10.17 -6.67 6.10
C ALA A 102 -9.59 -7.51 4.96
N ALA A 103 -9.03 -8.67 5.34
CA ALA A 103 -8.83 -9.87 4.54
C ALA A 103 -7.69 -9.87 3.51
N ASP A 104 -6.58 -10.51 3.90
CA ASP A 104 -6.02 -11.59 3.09
C ASP A 104 -7.16 -12.49 2.56
N GLU A 105 -7.76 -12.14 1.40
CA GLU A 105 -8.49 -13.09 0.53
C GLU A 105 -8.78 -12.62 -0.92
N ASP A 106 -8.64 -11.35 -1.34
CA ASP A 106 -8.87 -11.00 -2.78
C ASP A 106 -8.03 -9.83 -3.35
N ASP A 107 -6.79 -10.12 -3.73
CA ASP A 107 -5.82 -9.19 -4.36
C ASP A 107 -6.21 -8.81 -5.81
N LEU A 108 -7.11 -9.57 -6.46
CA LEU A 108 -7.47 -9.38 -7.87
C LEU A 108 -8.59 -8.36 -8.08
N GLU A 109 -9.58 -8.32 -7.19
CA GLU A 109 -10.64 -7.31 -7.21
C GLU A 109 -10.06 -5.90 -7.08
N SER A 110 -9.16 -5.71 -6.12
CA SER A 110 -8.45 -4.45 -5.91
C SER A 110 -7.61 -4.06 -7.13
N LEU A 111 -6.85 -5.02 -7.69
CA LEU A 111 -6.07 -4.81 -8.90
C LEU A 111 -6.95 -4.43 -10.10
N PHE A 112 -8.10 -5.10 -10.27
CA PHE A 112 -9.05 -4.80 -11.33
C PHE A 112 -9.56 -3.37 -11.23
N ARG A 113 -10.12 -2.99 -10.06
CA ARG A 113 -10.74 -1.67 -9.87
C ARG A 113 -9.76 -0.51 -9.79
N SER A 114 -8.63 -0.69 -9.11
CA SER A 114 -7.67 0.39 -8.85
C SER A 114 -6.68 0.59 -10.00
N TYR A 115 -6.38 -0.45 -10.77
CA TYR A 115 -5.33 -0.38 -11.80
C TYR A 115 -5.80 -0.76 -13.20
N MET A 116 -6.47 -1.90 -13.39
CA MET A 116 -6.83 -2.38 -14.73
C MET A 116 -7.94 -1.54 -15.37
N LEU A 117 -9.03 -1.29 -14.63
CA LEU A 117 -10.18 -0.53 -15.09
C LEU A 117 -9.82 0.92 -15.50
N PRO A 118 -9.10 1.72 -14.69
CA PRO A 118 -8.64 3.05 -15.12
C PRO A 118 -7.67 2.99 -16.31
N SER A 119 -6.87 1.92 -16.42
CA SER A 119 -5.94 1.76 -17.53
C SER A 119 -6.66 1.46 -18.85
N LEU A 120 -7.79 0.75 -18.84
CA LEU A 120 -8.63 0.54 -20.02
C LEU A 120 -9.16 1.87 -20.57
N SER A 121 -9.69 2.71 -19.68
CA SER A 121 -10.18 4.04 -20.06
C SER A 121 -9.04 4.94 -20.54
N ARG A 122 -7.90 4.99 -19.83
CA ARG A 122 -6.77 5.86 -20.19
C ARG A 122 -6.06 5.45 -21.49
N GLU A 123 -5.84 4.16 -21.70
CA GLU A 123 -4.99 3.66 -22.80
C GLU A 123 -5.81 3.24 -24.02
N LEU A 124 -6.99 2.64 -23.81
CA LEU A 124 -7.85 2.17 -24.91
C LEU A 124 -9.05 3.07 -25.17
N LYS A 125 -9.29 4.11 -24.33
CA LYS A 125 -10.50 4.94 -24.37
C LYS A 125 -11.79 4.11 -24.29
N VAL A 126 -11.70 2.95 -23.62
CA VAL A 126 -12.82 2.07 -23.37
C VAL A 126 -13.40 2.40 -22.02
N ASP A 127 -14.64 2.86 -22.02
CA ASP A 127 -15.43 3.05 -20.80
C ASP A 127 -16.26 1.78 -20.58
N LEU A 128 -15.92 0.99 -19.55
CA LEU A 128 -16.75 -0.16 -19.18
C LEU A 128 -17.96 0.38 -18.40
N PRO A 129 -19.19 0.09 -18.84
CA PRO A 129 -20.35 0.48 -18.08
C PRO A 129 -20.38 -0.27 -16.75
N GLU A 130 -20.99 0.34 -15.74
CA GLU A 130 -20.98 -0.14 -14.36
C GLU A 130 -21.47 -1.60 -14.22
N HIS A 131 -22.47 -2.00 -15.01
CA HIS A 131 -22.98 -3.38 -15.02
C HIS A 131 -21.92 -4.40 -15.46
N GLU A 132 -21.04 -4.05 -16.41
CA GLU A 132 -19.95 -4.92 -16.85
C GLU A 132 -18.86 -5.02 -15.78
N VAL A 133 -18.55 -3.90 -15.11
CA VAL A 133 -17.60 -3.86 -13.99
C VAL A 133 -18.09 -4.76 -12.85
N LEU A 134 -19.36 -4.65 -12.47
CA LEU A 134 -19.98 -5.50 -11.44
C LEU A 134 -19.94 -6.97 -11.84
N ALA A 135 -20.33 -7.30 -13.08
CA ALA A 135 -20.31 -8.67 -13.57
C ALA A 135 -18.91 -9.30 -13.64
N ILE A 136 -17.85 -8.51 -13.83
CA ILE A 136 -16.46 -8.98 -13.73
C ILE A 136 -16.11 -9.22 -12.25
N SER A 137 -16.49 -8.28 -11.38
CA SER A 137 -16.21 -8.35 -9.93
C SER A 137 -16.86 -9.57 -9.28
N GLU A 138 -18.13 -9.86 -9.60
CA GLU A 138 -18.83 -11.06 -9.12
C GLU A 138 -18.16 -12.37 -9.56
N LYS A 139 -17.47 -12.36 -10.70
CA LYS A 139 -16.76 -13.53 -11.21
C LYS A 139 -15.37 -13.69 -10.61
N ILE A 140 -14.73 -12.64 -10.10
CA ILE A 140 -13.36 -12.65 -9.58
C ILE A 140 -13.11 -13.76 -8.51
N PRO A 141 -14.01 -13.97 -7.53
CA PRO A 141 -13.89 -15.06 -6.56
C PRO A 141 -13.97 -16.47 -7.18
N SER A 142 -14.65 -16.59 -8.33
CA SER A 142 -14.87 -17.85 -9.05
C SER A 142 -13.89 -18.10 -10.21
N LEU A 143 -12.89 -17.22 -10.39
CA LEU A 143 -11.91 -17.36 -11.46
C LEU A 143 -11.07 -18.62 -11.28
N LYS A 144 -10.93 -19.37 -12.37
CA LYS A 144 -10.13 -20.59 -12.41
C LYS A 144 -8.64 -20.26 -12.25
N GLY A 145 -7.94 -21.05 -11.45
CA GLY A 145 -6.48 -20.99 -11.29
C GLY A 145 -6.05 -21.41 -9.89
N SER A 146 -5.00 -22.22 -9.81
CA SER A 146 -4.42 -22.66 -8.54
C SER A 146 -3.38 -21.66 -8.02
N SER A 147 -2.87 -20.78 -8.88
CA SER A 147 -1.88 -19.75 -8.57
C SER A 147 -2.39 -18.32 -8.86
N LYS A 148 -1.78 -17.32 -8.22
CA LYS A 148 -2.06 -15.89 -8.45
C LYS A 148 -1.92 -15.49 -9.92
N LYS A 149 -0.94 -16.06 -10.62
CA LYS A 149 -0.70 -15.85 -12.05
C LYS A 149 -1.83 -16.42 -12.91
N GLU A 150 -2.32 -17.62 -12.62
CA GLU A 150 -3.43 -18.23 -13.36
C GLU A 150 -4.74 -17.45 -13.12
N ARG A 151 -5.05 -17.09 -11.88
CA ARG A 151 -6.23 -16.28 -11.58
C ARG A 151 -6.15 -14.90 -12.26
N TYR A 152 -4.96 -14.28 -12.31
CA TYR A 152 -4.73 -13.04 -13.08
C TYR A 152 -4.96 -13.21 -14.58
N LEU A 153 -4.48 -14.29 -15.19
CA LEU A 153 -4.71 -14.56 -16.61
C LEU A 153 -6.20 -14.80 -16.90
N SER A 154 -6.90 -15.50 -16.00
CA SER A 154 -8.36 -15.69 -16.06
C SER A 154 -9.11 -14.36 -15.98
N LEU A 155 -8.68 -13.44 -15.11
CA LEU A 155 -9.24 -12.09 -15.03
C LEU A 155 -9.02 -11.32 -16.34
N CYS A 156 -7.80 -11.34 -16.90
CA CYS A 156 -7.51 -10.67 -18.18
C CYS A 156 -8.39 -11.22 -19.31
N ALA A 157 -8.65 -12.54 -19.33
CA ALA A 157 -9.52 -13.17 -20.32
C ALA A 157 -10.98 -12.74 -20.16
N GLU A 158 -11.49 -12.64 -18.93
CA GLU A 158 -12.84 -12.17 -18.66
C GLU A 158 -13.01 -10.71 -19.09
N ILE A 159 -12.06 -9.83 -18.74
CA ILE A 159 -12.05 -8.43 -19.18
C ILE A 159 -12.04 -8.35 -20.71
N TYR A 160 -11.13 -9.09 -21.37
CA TYR A 160 -11.05 -9.12 -22.84
C TYR A 160 -12.38 -9.54 -23.47
N SER A 161 -13.09 -10.52 -22.90
CA SER A 161 -14.38 -10.95 -23.44
C SER A 161 -15.44 -9.85 -23.43
N ARG A 162 -15.33 -8.87 -22.53
CA ARG A 162 -16.25 -7.71 -22.46
C ARG A 162 -15.81 -6.59 -23.39
N VAL A 163 -14.51 -6.37 -23.53
CA VAL A 163 -13.97 -5.25 -24.32
C VAL A 163 -13.57 -5.60 -25.75
N LYS A 164 -13.62 -6.88 -26.16
CA LYS A 164 -13.17 -7.34 -27.49
C LYS A 164 -13.84 -6.63 -28.66
N ASP A 165 -15.08 -6.17 -28.48
CA ASP A 165 -15.86 -5.47 -29.50
C ASP A 165 -15.67 -3.94 -29.40
N MET A 166 -14.99 -3.46 -28.35
CA MET A 166 -14.75 -2.05 -28.06
C MET A 166 -13.28 -1.62 -28.28
N CYS A 167 -12.35 -2.57 -28.43
CA CYS A 167 -10.93 -2.27 -28.58
C CYS A 167 -10.19 -3.23 -29.53
N ASP A 168 -9.07 -2.77 -30.07
CA ASP A 168 -8.17 -3.60 -30.87
C ASP A 168 -7.47 -4.67 -30.03
N LYS A 169 -7.45 -5.90 -30.54
CA LYS A 169 -6.79 -7.06 -29.89
C LYS A 169 -5.32 -6.80 -29.56
N GLU A 170 -4.59 -6.14 -30.45
CA GLU A 170 -3.15 -5.85 -30.25
C GLU A 170 -2.93 -4.73 -29.22
N ALA A 171 -3.84 -3.77 -29.13
CA ALA A 171 -3.81 -2.72 -28.12
C ALA A 171 -4.08 -3.31 -26.72
N PHE A 172 -5.07 -4.20 -26.62
CA PHE A 172 -5.36 -4.92 -25.37
C PHE A 172 -4.17 -5.80 -24.93
N LYS A 173 -3.57 -6.58 -25.83
CA LYS A 173 -2.39 -7.39 -25.51
C LYS A 173 -1.23 -6.54 -24.99
N SER A 174 -1.00 -5.38 -25.61
CA SER A 174 0.04 -4.44 -25.16
C SER A 174 -0.23 -3.95 -23.74
N LEU A 175 -1.51 -3.71 -23.40
CA LEU A 175 -1.93 -3.32 -22.07
C LEU A 175 -1.76 -4.45 -21.04
N VAL A 176 -2.11 -5.69 -21.39
CA VAL A 176 -1.88 -6.88 -20.56
C VAL A 176 -0.40 -7.07 -20.24
N LYS A 177 0.49 -6.83 -21.21
CA LYS A 177 1.94 -6.90 -20.99
C LYS A 177 2.44 -5.81 -20.02
N LYS A 178 1.88 -4.60 -20.10
CA LYS A 178 2.17 -3.52 -19.13
C LYS A 178 1.70 -3.93 -17.72
N TRP A 179 0.51 -4.51 -17.62
CA TRP A 179 -0.02 -4.99 -16.35
C TRP A 179 0.85 -6.09 -15.74
N SER A 180 1.27 -7.09 -16.50
CA SER A 180 2.13 -8.17 -16.00
C SER A 180 3.53 -7.72 -15.61
N THR A 181 4.02 -6.60 -16.16
CA THR A 181 5.31 -5.99 -15.78
C THR A 181 5.20 -5.17 -14.49
N GLY A 182 4.07 -4.50 -14.27
CA GLY A 182 3.81 -3.69 -13.07
C GLY A 182 3.40 -4.52 -11.85
N ILE A 183 2.75 -5.66 -12.07
CA ILE A 183 2.42 -6.60 -11.00
C ILE A 183 3.66 -7.46 -10.77
N ARG A 184 4.27 -7.36 -9.59
CA ARG A 184 5.28 -8.33 -9.12
C ARG A 184 4.63 -9.70 -8.93
N LEU A 185 4.28 -10.37 -10.03
CA LEU A 185 3.88 -11.77 -10.08
C LEU A 185 5.14 -12.60 -9.79
N ASN A 186 5.56 -12.61 -8.53
CA ASN A 186 6.74 -13.35 -8.10
C ASN A 186 6.51 -14.84 -8.36
N THR A 187 7.11 -15.36 -9.43
CA THR A 187 7.61 -16.74 -9.47
C THR A 187 8.72 -16.84 -10.51
N GLU A 188 9.93 -16.45 -10.12
CA GLU A 188 11.10 -17.23 -10.50
C GLU A 188 11.74 -17.70 -9.19
N ALA A 189 11.42 -18.94 -8.80
CA ALA A 189 12.38 -19.71 -8.03
C ALA A 189 13.63 -19.84 -8.94
N PRO A 190 14.84 -19.61 -8.43
CA PRO A 190 16.04 -19.89 -9.21
C PRO A 190 16.00 -21.37 -9.63
N PRO A 191 16.44 -21.72 -10.85
CA PRO A 191 16.53 -23.11 -11.23
C PRO A 191 17.40 -23.82 -10.20
N GLY A 192 16.80 -24.77 -9.48
CA GLY A 192 17.55 -25.68 -8.65
C GLY A 192 18.57 -26.37 -9.53
N THR A 193 19.84 -26.02 -9.36
CA THR A 193 20.94 -26.81 -9.89
C THR A 193 20.96 -28.09 -9.09
N ASN A 194 20.17 -29.06 -9.56
CA ASN A 194 20.43 -30.46 -9.31
C ASN A 194 21.80 -30.76 -9.95
N SER A 195 22.80 -30.94 -9.11
CA SER A 195 24.02 -31.65 -9.47
C SER A 195 24.18 -32.77 -8.48
N HIS A 196 23.42 -33.85 -8.72
CA HIS A 196 24.00 -35.18 -8.62
C HIS A 196 25.25 -35.19 -9.50
N GLU A 197 26.43 -35.42 -8.92
CA GLU A 197 27.37 -36.39 -9.46
C GLU A 197 28.44 -36.74 -8.41
N ARG A 198 28.42 -38.02 -8.00
CA ARG A 198 29.48 -38.88 -7.43
C ARG A 198 30.22 -38.48 -6.16
#